data_AF-A0A833DRJ2-F1
#
_entry.id   AF-A0A833DRJ2-F1
#
_cell.length_a   1.000
_cell.length_b   1.000
_cell.length_c   1.000
_cell.angle_alpha   90.00
_cell.angle_beta   90.00
_cell.angle_gamma   90.00
#
_symmetry.space_group_name_H-M   'P 1'
#
loop_
_entity.id
_entity.type
_entity.pdbx_description
1 polymer ?
#
loop_
_entity_poly.entity_id
_entity_poly.type
_entity_poly.pdbx_seq_one_letter_code
_entity_poly.pdbx_strand_id
1 'polypeptide(L)'
;MFSIKFKTTDELPKPSPRLIDQIIGQDEALSIILSAVTNKRHALLLGDPGVGKSMMVKAVGDLIEESSSDFKPYTIIAKPNMKNTEKPI
;
A
#
# COMPACT_ATOMS: atom_id res chain seq x y z
N MET A 1 -4.63 -16.65 -24.31
CA MET A 1 -4.07 -17.92 -23.78
C MET A 1 -2.56 -17.80 -23.76
N PHE A 2 -2.00 -17.25 -22.68
CA PHE A 2 -0.54 -17.16 -22.48
C PHE A 2 -0.10 -18.36 -21.66
N SER A 3 0.08 -19.52 -22.30
CA SER A 3 0.60 -20.71 -21.63
C SER A 3 2.05 -20.90 -22.06
N ILE A 4 2.99 -20.50 -21.20
CA ILE A 4 4.40 -20.83 -21.36
C ILE A 4 4.57 -22.29 -20.90
N LYS A 5 5.26 -23.12 -21.69
CA LYS A 5 5.64 -24.47 -21.26
C LYS A 5 6.96 -24.39 -20.50
N PHE A 6 6.96 -24.87 -19.26
CA PHE A 6 8.12 -24.97 -18.38
C PHE A 6 8.03 -26.26 -17.56
N LYS A 7 9.15 -26.78 -17.07
CA LYS A 7 9.14 -27.98 -16.19
C LYS A 7 9.11 -27.59 -14.72
N THR A 8 9.84 -26.54 -14.34
CA THR A 8 9.94 -26.06 -12.96
C THR A 8 9.73 -24.55 -12.89
N THR A 9 9.27 -24.04 -11.74
CA THR A 9 9.09 -22.59 -11.54
C THR A 9 10.40 -21.81 -11.54
N ASP A 10 11.54 -22.48 -11.39
CA ASP A 10 12.87 -21.85 -11.48
C ASP A 10 13.21 -21.41 -12.90
N GLU A 11 12.54 -21.97 -13.93
CA GLU A 11 12.66 -21.58 -15.33
C GLU A 11 11.83 -20.33 -15.67
N LEU A 12 10.93 -19.92 -14.78
CA LEU A 12 10.11 -18.73 -14.97
C LEU A 12 10.92 -17.47 -14.66
N PRO A 13 10.65 -16.35 -15.36
CA PRO A 13 11.25 -15.07 -15.01
C PRO A 13 10.94 -14.75 -13.54
N LYS A 14 11.95 -14.24 -12.84
CA LYS A 14 11.77 -13.76 -11.46
C LYS A 14 10.67 -12.68 -11.46
N PRO A 15 9.80 -12.66 -10.43
CA PRO A 15 8.81 -11.60 -10.28
C PRO A 15 9.48 -10.22 -10.26
N SER A 16 8.72 -9.20 -10.64
CA SER A 16 9.19 -7.81 -10.54
C SER A 16 9.66 -7.49 -9.12
N PRO A 17 10.75 -6.73 -8.93
CA PRO A 17 11.15 -6.28 -7.61
C PRO A 17 10.09 -5.37 -6.95
N ARG A 18 9.22 -4.73 -7.73
CA ARG A 18 8.14 -3.87 -7.22
C ARG A 18 6.94 -4.73 -6.85
N LEU A 19 6.46 -4.61 -5.61
CA LEU A 19 5.31 -5.37 -5.13
C LEU A 19 4.02 -5.09 -5.91
N ILE A 20 3.84 -3.87 -6.43
CA ILE A 20 2.65 -3.50 -7.20
C ILE A 20 2.48 -4.33 -8.47
N ASP A 21 3.58 -4.66 -9.15
CA ASP A 21 3.56 -5.44 -10.39
C ASP A 21 3.26 -6.93 -10.13
N GLN A 22 3.35 -7.37 -8.88
CA GLN A 22 3.07 -8.74 -8.48
C GLN A 22 1.59 -8.95 -8.08
N ILE A 23 0.76 -7.91 -8.11
CA ILE A 23 -0.67 -8.02 -7.86
C ILE A 23 -1.33 -8.63 -9.11
N ILE A 24 -2.04 -9.74 -8.93
CA ILE A 24 -2.63 -10.49 -10.04
C ILE A 24 -4.15 -10.41 -9.97
N GLY A 25 -4.78 -9.99 -11.08
CA GLY A 25 -6.23 -10.06 -11.27
C GLY A 25 -7.03 -9.06 -10.42
N GLN A 26 -6.40 -7.96 -9.99
CA GLN A 26 -7.01 -6.92 -9.14
C GLN A 26 -6.78 -5.51 -9.71
N ASP A 27 -6.75 -5.40 -11.04
CA ASP A 27 -6.39 -4.16 -11.75
C ASP A 27 -7.32 -3.00 -11.38
N GLU A 28 -8.63 -3.26 -11.30
CA GLU A 28 -9.64 -2.26 -10.92
C GLU A 28 -9.43 -1.76 -9.48
N ALA A 29 -9.33 -2.68 -8.52
CA ALA A 29 -9.10 -2.34 -7.11
C ALA A 29 -7.80 -1.53 -6.94
N LEU A 30 -6.74 -1.91 -7.64
CA LEU A 30 -5.48 -1.20 -7.64
C LEU A 30 -5.63 0.24 -8.17
N SER A 31 -6.32 0.42 -9.30
CA SER A 31 -6.57 1.73 -9.90
C SER A 31 -7.34 2.68 -8.95
N ILE A 32 -8.34 2.15 -8.24
CA ILE A 32 -9.17 2.91 -7.30
C ILE A 32 -8.33 3.37 -6.11
N ILE A 33 -7.49 2.49 -5.56
CA ILE A 33 -6.64 2.83 -4.41
C ILE A 33 -5.58 3.85 -4.79
N LEU A 34 -4.92 3.67 -5.94
CA LEU A 34 -3.93 4.64 -6.43
C LEU A 34 -4.58 6.02 -6.62
N SER A 35 -5.78 6.05 -7.19
CA SER A 35 -6.55 7.30 -7.31
C SER A 35 -6.88 7.90 -5.94
N ALA A 36 -7.35 7.10 -4.98
CA ALA A 36 -7.66 7.57 -3.63
C ALA A 36 -6.42 8.17 -2.94
N VAL A 37 -5.29 7.46 -2.98
CA VAL A 37 -4.03 7.89 -2.37
C VAL A 37 -3.48 9.16 -3.03
N THR A 38 -3.48 9.22 -4.36
CA THR A 38 -3.05 10.42 -5.12
C THR A 38 -3.86 11.64 -4.72
N ASN A 39 -5.16 11.46 -4.48
CA ASN A 39 -6.07 12.50 -4.01
C ASN A 39 -6.08 12.68 -2.48
N LYS A 40 -5.14 12.06 -1.76
CA LYS A 40 -4.99 12.11 -0.29
C LYS A 40 -6.27 11.70 0.47
N ARG A 41 -6.98 10.69 -0.04
CA ARG A 41 -8.17 10.10 0.57
C ARG A 41 -7.83 8.79 1.26
N HIS A 42 -8.63 8.46 2.27
CA HIS A 42 -8.59 7.13 2.88
C HIS A 42 -9.30 6.11 1.97
N ALA A 43 -8.79 4.88 1.94
CA ALA A 43 -9.39 3.75 1.26
C ALA A 43 -9.65 2.63 2.27
N LEU A 44 -10.75 1.90 2.07
CA LEU A 44 -11.09 0.71 2.83
C LEU A 44 -11.10 -0.49 1.89
N LEU A 45 -10.31 -1.51 2.21
CA LEU A 45 -10.27 -2.76 1.43
C LEU A 45 -11.16 -3.82 2.08
N LEU A 46 -12.19 -4.24 1.36
CA LEU A 46 -13.12 -5.29 1.77
C LEU A 46 -12.93 -6.52 0.87
N GLY A 47 -12.99 -7.70 1.47
CA GLY A 47 -12.90 -8.98 0.75
C GLY A 47 -12.53 -10.12 1.68
N ASP A 48 -12.56 -11.34 1.16
CA ASP A 48 -12.30 -12.57 1.91
C ASP A 48 -10.86 -12.67 2.43
N PRO A 49 -10.59 -13.43 3.50
CA PRO A 49 -9.22 -13.68 3.96
C PRO A 49 -8.37 -14.33 2.85
N GLY A 50 -7.11 -13.92 2.74
CA GLY A 50 -6.17 -14.49 1.76
C GLY A 50 -6.20 -13.89 0.34
N VAL A 51 -7.06 -12.91 0.05
CA VAL A 51 -7.18 -12.31 -1.30
C VAL A 51 -6.14 -11.21 -1.63
N GLY A 52 -5.12 -11.03 -0.80
CA GLY A 52 -4.05 -10.05 -1.09
C GLY A 52 -4.27 -8.61 -0.61
N LYS A 53 -5.27 -8.35 0.25
CA LYS A 53 -5.51 -7.00 0.82
C LYS A 53 -4.25 -6.37 1.45
N SER A 54 -3.54 -7.12 2.30
CA SER A 54 -2.31 -6.63 2.94
C SER A 54 -1.16 -6.41 1.97
N MET A 55 -1.08 -7.23 0.90
CA MET A 55 -0.06 -7.07 -0.15
C MET A 55 -0.30 -5.79 -0.94
N MET A 56 -1.55 -5.49 -1.25
CA MET A 56 -1.95 -4.26 -1.95
C MET A 56 -1.64 -3.01 -1.13
N VAL A 57 -1.92 -3.02 0.18
CA VAL A 57 -1.55 -1.91 1.09
C VAL A 57 -0.04 -1.70 1.11
N LYS A 58 0.76 -2.77 1.22
CA LYS A 58 2.22 -2.68 1.21
C LYS A 58 2.74 -2.12 -0.11
N ALA A 59 2.28 -2.66 -1.24
CA ALA A 59 2.69 -2.21 -2.56
C ALA A 59 2.43 -0.72 -2.81
N VAL A 60 1.30 -0.21 -2.30
CA VAL A 60 0.97 1.22 -2.39
C VAL A 60 1.80 2.05 -1.40
N GLY A 61 2.06 1.53 -0.20
CA GLY A 61 2.95 2.14 0.78
C GLY A 61 4.37 2.35 0.23
N ASP A 62 4.95 1.31 -0.37
CA ASP A 62 6.29 1.37 -0.98
C ASP A 62 6.37 2.48 -2.05
N LEU A 63 5.34 2.61 -2.89
CA LEU A 63 5.26 3.68 -3.90
C LEU A 63 5.18 5.09 -3.29
N ILE A 64 4.47 5.24 -2.17
CA ILE A 64 4.41 6.53 -1.47
C ILE A 64 5.79 6.86 -0.92
N GLU A 65 6.46 5.93 -0.25
CA GLU A 65 7.80 6.15 0.32
C GLU A 65 8.84 6.51 -0.76
N GLU A 66 8.82 5.83 -1.91
CA GLU A 66 9.70 6.12 -3.04
C GLU A 66 9.43 7.50 -3.67
N SER A 67 8.17 7.95 -3.68
CA SER A 67 7.77 9.23 -4.29
C SER A 67 7.88 10.42 -3.32
N SER A 68 7.78 10.17 -2.02
CA SER A 68 7.81 11.19 -0.98
C SER A 68 9.22 11.36 -0.41
N SER A 69 10.10 12.04 -1.15
CA SER A 69 11.36 12.57 -0.61
C SER A 69 11.14 13.64 0.49
N ASP A 70 9.90 14.13 0.66
CA ASP A 70 9.53 15.21 1.59
C ASP A 70 8.55 14.83 2.72
N PHE A 71 8.10 13.56 2.82
CA PHE A 71 7.25 13.16 3.94
C PHE A 71 8.08 13.00 5.22
N LYS A 72 8.18 14.07 6.01
CA LYS A 72 8.63 13.97 7.40
C LYS A 72 7.45 13.53 8.26
N PRO A 73 7.44 12.32 8.83
CA PRO A 73 6.42 11.94 9.79
C PRO A 73 6.49 12.92 10.97
N TYR A 74 5.46 13.74 11.14
CA TYR A 74 5.32 14.56 12.33
C TYR A 74 4.68 13.71 13.41
N THR A 75 5.40 13.53 14.52
CA THR A 75 4.84 12.88 15.71
C THR A 75 4.07 13.92 16.50
N ILE A 76 2.75 13.76 16.61
CA ILE A 76 1.95 14.54 17.55
C ILE A 76 2.12 13.90 18.93
N ILE A 77 2.96 14.51 19.77
CA ILE A 77 3.06 14.13 21.18
C ILE A 77 2.02 14.96 21.93
N ALA A 78 0.84 14.38 22.19
CA ALA A 78 -0.14 15.01 23.06
C ALA A 78 0.42 15.02 24.49
N LYS A 79 0.92 16.17 24.94
CA LYS A 79 1.33 16.34 26.35
C LYS A 79 0.11 16.79 27.16
N PRO A 80 -0.14 16.19 28.34
CA PRO A 80 -1.20 16.66 29.21
C PRO A 80 -0.89 18.11 29.61
N ASN A 81 -1.81 19.01 29.29
CA ASN A 81 -1.68 20.41 29.67
C ASN A 81 -2.07 20.56 31.15
N MET A 82 -1.07 20.50 32.05
CA MET A 82 -1.30 20.64 33.49
C MET A 82 -1.89 22.02 33.90
N LYS A 83 -1.85 23.02 33.01
CA LYS A 83 -2.44 24.35 33.26
C LYS A 83 -3.88 24.45 32.78
N ASN A 84 -4.30 23.66 31.79
CA ASN A 84 -5.67 23.63 31.28
C ASN A 84 -5.98 22.29 30.61
N THR A 85 -6.62 21.40 31.37
CA THR A 85 -6.94 20.04 30.94
C THR A 85 -7.84 19.97 29.70
N GLU A 86 -8.63 21.00 29.43
CA GLU A 86 -9.56 21.04 28.28
C GLU A 86 -8.90 21.52 26.98
N LYS A 87 -7.65 21.98 27.03
CA LYS A 87 -6.87 22.37 25.85
C LYS A 87 -5.51 21.66 25.83
N PRO A 88 -5.43 20.45 25.25
CA PRO A 88 -4.15 19.78 25.03
C PRO A 88 -3.20 20.64 24.18
N ILE A 89 -1.89 20.49 24.41
CA ILE A 89 -0.82 21.16 23.66
C ILE A 89 -0.27 20.23 22.59
#